data_AF-Q3LBY6-F1
#
_entry.id   AF-Q3LBY6-F1
#
_cell.length_a   1.000
_cell.length_b   1.000
_cell.length_c   1.000
_cell.angle_alpha   90.00
_cell.angle_beta   90.00
_cell.angle_gamma   90.00
#
_symmetry.space_group_name_H-M   'P 1'
#
loop_
_entity.id
_entity.type
_entity.pdbx_description
1 polymer ?
#
loop_
_entity_poly.entity_id
_entity_poly.type
_entity_poly.pdbx_seq_one_letter_code
_entity_poly.pdbx_strand_id
1 'polypeptide(L)'
;NHKMMSSLQVLSQQGIIFIKDISKTRKIEKNTLFYVLNVELQELQSLKLTPKQEAFIKILVNYQNKTILFETFIDRREALRWTSESIIQALIKKKIIVPTLKKTDVVLEHHFTPLKQDKKITLNEEQQQVLKSIRFNQYQTYLLHGKTGSGKTEIYLNLIEQVLKMQQQVLLIVPEVMLIASLLQRLEAKFDKEKIAVFHSYLSPLQKQTQFNKIKTQTA
;
A
#
# COMPACT_ATOMS: atom_id res chain seq x y z
N ASN A 1 18.52 22.10 23.58
CA ASN A 1 17.55 21.12 23.03
C ASN A 1 18.02 19.66 23.01
N HIS A 2 19.29 19.32 22.75
CA HIS A 2 19.72 17.90 22.70
C HIS A 2 19.85 17.20 24.07
N LYS A 3 20.33 17.91 25.11
CA LYS A 3 20.44 17.37 26.49
C LYS A 3 19.09 17.07 27.16
N MET A 4 18.04 17.81 26.79
CA MET A 4 16.70 17.62 27.39
C MET A 4 16.02 16.36 26.84
N MET A 5 16.15 16.08 25.54
CA MET A 5 15.60 14.86 24.93
C MET A 5 16.27 13.60 25.44
N SER A 6 17.59 13.62 25.65
CA SER A 6 18.30 12.46 26.24
C SER A 6 17.84 12.18 27.66
N SER A 7 17.65 13.21 28.50
CA SER A 7 17.16 13.02 29.87
C SER A 7 15.72 12.51 29.92
N LEU A 8 14.85 13.00 29.02
CA LEU A 8 13.49 12.50 28.89
C LEU A 8 13.48 11.02 28.47
N GLN A 9 14.28 10.64 27.47
CA GLN A 9 14.37 9.24 27.01
C GLN A 9 14.81 8.28 28.13
N VAL A 10 15.77 8.68 28.97
CA VAL A 10 16.20 7.91 30.14
C VAL A 10 15.05 7.70 31.13
N LEU A 11 14.31 8.77 31.45
CA LEU A 11 13.17 8.70 32.36
C LEU A 11 12.01 7.86 31.78
N SER A 12 11.86 7.82 30.45
CA SER A 12 10.88 6.98 29.78
C SER A 12 11.25 5.51 29.80
N GLN A 13 12.54 5.17 29.63
CA GLN A 13 13.04 3.80 29.73
C GLN A 13 12.93 3.24 31.16
N GLN A 14 13.01 4.10 32.17
CA GLN A 14 12.79 3.74 33.58
C GLN A 14 11.31 3.62 33.96
N GLY A 15 10.38 3.85 33.02
CA GLY A 15 8.94 3.77 33.27
C GLY A 15 8.37 4.90 34.14
N ILE A 16 9.17 5.93 34.42
CA ILE A 16 8.79 7.06 35.29
C ILE A 16 7.87 8.03 34.53
N ILE A 17 8.14 8.21 33.23
CA ILE A 17 7.32 9.05 32.36
C ILE A 17 6.95 8.29 31.08
N PHE A 18 5.78 8.60 30.52
CA PHE A 18 5.42 8.17 29.18
C PHE A 18 5.64 9.34 28.22
N ILE A 19 6.64 9.24 27.34
CA ILE A 19 6.81 10.22 26.27
C ILE A 19 5.88 9.84 25.14
N LYS A 20 4.77 10.56 25.03
CA LYS A 20 3.93 10.53 23.84
C LYS A 20 4.43 11.60 22.89
N ASP A 21 4.92 11.22 21.72
CA ASP A 21 5.25 12.20 20.68
C ASP A 21 3.95 12.85 20.21
N ILE A 22 3.74 14.10 20.61
CA ILE A 22 2.66 14.94 20.14
C ILE A 22 3.16 15.78 18.96
N SER A 23 3.94 15.19 18.06
CA SER A 23 3.92 15.61 16.67
C SER A 23 2.48 15.40 16.20
N LYS A 24 1.63 16.43 16.39
CA LYS A 24 0.38 16.56 15.66
C LYS A 24 0.81 16.48 14.21
N THR A 25 0.67 15.31 13.58
CA THR A 25 0.45 15.24 12.16
C THR A 25 -0.74 16.16 11.96
N ARG A 26 -0.46 17.39 11.52
CA ARG A 26 -1.50 18.37 11.27
C ARG A 26 -2.32 17.69 10.20
N LYS A 27 -3.47 17.13 10.58
CA LYS A 27 -4.47 16.58 9.66
C LYS A 27 -4.97 17.77 8.88
N ILE A 28 -4.24 18.14 7.82
CA ILE A 28 -4.68 19.19 6.93
C ILE A 28 -5.71 18.51 6.05
N GLU A 29 -6.97 18.58 6.48
CA GLU A 29 -8.10 18.24 5.61
C GLU A 29 -8.04 19.18 4.41
N LYS A 30 -7.60 18.64 3.26
CA LYS A 30 -7.69 19.35 1.99
C LYS A 30 -8.85 18.76 1.21
N ASN A 31 -9.76 19.64 0.77
CA ASN A 31 -10.70 19.30 -0.27
C ASN A 31 -9.90 19.10 -1.55
N THR A 32 -9.66 17.84 -1.90
CA THR A 32 -8.96 17.49 -3.14
C THR A 32 -10.01 17.10 -4.18
N LEU A 33 -9.87 17.65 -5.39
CA LEU A 33 -10.74 17.32 -6.51
C LEU A 33 -10.29 16.01 -7.15
N PHE A 34 -11.22 15.07 -7.25
CA PHE A 34 -11.03 13.78 -7.91
C PHE A 34 -11.94 13.63 -9.12
N TYR A 35 -11.57 12.75 -10.05
CA TYR A 35 -12.37 12.35 -11.19
C TYR A 35 -12.65 10.84 -11.13
N VAL A 36 -13.89 10.46 -11.41
CA VAL A 36 -14.37 9.06 -11.37
C VAL A 36 -15.17 8.76 -12.64
N LEU A 37 -15.06 7.55 -13.17
CA LEU A 37 -15.99 7.07 -14.20
C LEU A 37 -17.41 6.97 -13.66
N ASN A 38 -18.36 7.51 -14.42
CA ASN A 38 -19.78 7.55 -14.11
C ASN A 38 -20.61 6.68 -15.08
N VAL A 39 -19.95 5.77 -15.78
CA VAL A 39 -20.54 4.86 -16.77
C VAL A 39 -19.98 3.46 -16.56
N GLU A 40 -20.78 2.45 -16.87
CA GLU A 40 -20.33 1.06 -16.78
C GLU A 40 -19.30 0.74 -17.87
N LEU A 41 -18.40 -0.21 -17.60
CA LEU A 41 -17.34 -0.59 -18.54
C LEU A 41 -17.88 -1.10 -19.89
N GLN A 42 -19.06 -1.72 -19.86
CA GLN A 42 -19.74 -2.24 -21.05
C GLN A 42 -20.26 -1.11 -21.95
N GLU A 43 -20.68 0.01 -21.35
CA GLU A 43 -21.18 1.18 -22.06
C GLU A 43 -20.05 2.00 -22.70
N LEU A 44 -18.81 1.89 -22.21
CA LEU A 44 -17.66 2.62 -22.79
C LEU A 44 -17.40 2.27 -24.26
N GLN A 45 -17.73 1.04 -24.69
CA GLN A 45 -17.48 0.58 -26.05
C GLN A 45 -18.45 1.19 -27.08
N SER A 46 -19.63 1.64 -26.63
CA SER A 46 -20.66 2.24 -27.49
C SER A 46 -20.54 3.76 -27.60
N LEU A 47 -19.69 4.39 -26.78
CA LEU A 47 -19.50 5.84 -26.76
C LEU A 47 -18.58 6.32 -27.88
N LYS A 48 -19.02 7.36 -28.60
CA LYS A 48 -18.17 8.07 -29.58
C LYS A 48 -17.15 8.95 -28.86
N LEU A 49 -15.91 8.49 -28.84
CA LEU A 49 -14.77 9.14 -28.19
C LEU A 49 -13.69 9.48 -29.20
N THR A 50 -12.96 10.57 -28.93
CA THR A 50 -11.72 10.86 -29.67
C THR A 50 -10.60 9.94 -29.19
N PRO A 51 -9.55 9.70 -29.98
CA PRO A 51 -8.43 8.84 -29.57
C PRO A 51 -7.78 9.25 -28.25
N LYS A 52 -7.68 10.56 -27.99
CA LYS A 52 -7.14 11.09 -26.72
C LYS A 52 -8.08 10.89 -25.53
N GLN A 53 -9.39 10.97 -25.74
CA GLN A 53 -10.39 10.66 -24.72
C GLN A 53 -10.36 9.17 -24.36
N GLU A 54 -10.30 8.31 -25.38
CA GLU A 54 -10.23 6.86 -25.20
C GLU A 54 -8.95 6.43 -24.48
N ALA A 55 -7.79 7.01 -24.83
CA ALA A 55 -6.53 6.75 -24.14
C ALA A 55 -6.61 7.12 -22.64
N PHE A 56 -7.19 8.28 -22.31
CA PHE A 56 -7.36 8.68 -20.92
C PHE A 56 -8.37 7.81 -20.18
N ILE A 57 -9.47 7.41 -20.82
CA ILE A 57 -10.42 6.45 -20.23
C ILE A 57 -9.74 5.10 -20.01
N LYS A 58 -8.94 4.59 -20.95
CA LYS A 58 -8.17 3.36 -20.74
C LYS A 58 -7.23 3.46 -19.54
N ILE A 59 -6.64 4.64 -19.31
CA ILE A 59 -5.84 4.89 -18.11
C ILE A 59 -6.73 4.87 -16.86
N LEU A 60 -7.87 5.57 -16.85
CA LEU A 60 -8.83 5.57 -15.74
C LEU A 60 -9.36 4.16 -15.44
N VAL A 61 -9.77 3.44 -16.47
CA VAL A 61 -10.23 2.05 -16.41
C VAL A 61 -9.12 1.16 -15.90
N ASN A 62 -7.86 1.32 -16.33
CA ASN A 62 -6.75 0.57 -15.76
C ASN A 62 -6.47 0.96 -14.31
N TYR A 63 -6.70 2.23 -13.95
CA TYR A 63 -6.65 2.72 -12.58
C TYR A 63 -7.79 2.19 -11.71
N GLN A 64 -8.92 1.80 -12.32
CA GLN A 64 -10.09 1.23 -11.65
C GLN A 64 -10.11 -0.31 -11.68
N ASN A 65 -9.60 -0.94 -12.73
CA ASN A 65 -9.54 -2.40 -12.93
C ASN A 65 -8.33 -3.04 -12.28
N LYS A 66 -7.25 -2.29 -12.04
CA LYS A 66 -6.19 -2.72 -11.11
C LYS A 66 -6.63 -2.67 -9.65
N THR A 67 -7.91 -2.36 -9.41
CA THR A 67 -8.35 -1.77 -8.17
C THR A 67 -9.62 -2.44 -7.66
N ILE A 68 -9.41 -3.65 -7.16
CA ILE A 68 -10.07 -4.13 -5.93
C ILE A 68 -9.50 -3.34 -4.69
N LEU A 69 -8.63 -2.35 -4.91
CA LEU A 69 -7.49 -2.06 -4.02
C LEU A 69 -7.30 -0.59 -3.60
N PHE A 70 -8.09 0.34 -4.12
CA PHE A 70 -8.01 1.78 -3.88
C PHE A 70 -9.37 2.37 -4.21
N GLU A 71 -9.77 3.44 -3.55
CA GLU A 71 -10.93 4.16 -4.02
C GLU A 71 -10.68 4.58 -5.49
N THR A 72 -11.70 4.40 -6.36
CA THR A 72 -11.74 4.53 -7.84
C THR A 72 -11.47 5.94 -8.41
N PHE A 73 -10.62 6.73 -7.76
CA PHE A 73 -10.49 8.17 -7.96
C PHE A 73 -9.08 8.54 -8.44
N ILE A 74 -8.98 9.35 -9.51
CA ILE A 74 -7.74 10.04 -9.87
C ILE A 74 -7.84 11.50 -9.39
N ASP A 75 -6.85 12.02 -8.68
CA ASP A 75 -6.86 13.44 -8.31
C ASP A 75 -6.55 14.33 -9.53
N ARG A 76 -6.91 15.62 -9.44
CA ARG A 76 -6.70 16.55 -10.56
C ARG A 76 -5.24 16.69 -11.00
N ARG A 77 -4.29 16.66 -10.07
CA ARG A 77 -2.86 16.83 -10.42
C ARG A 77 -2.37 15.63 -11.21
N GLU A 78 -2.73 14.42 -10.77
CA GLU A 78 -2.35 13.20 -11.46
C GLU A 78 -3.05 13.11 -12.82
N ALA A 79 -4.35 13.42 -12.90
CA ALA A 79 -5.08 13.44 -14.18
C ALA A 79 -4.42 14.36 -15.22
N LEU A 80 -3.95 15.54 -14.81
CA LEU A 80 -3.28 16.50 -15.68
C LEU A 80 -1.89 16.05 -16.16
N ARG A 81 -1.30 15.01 -15.58
CA ARG A 81 -0.07 14.38 -16.11
C ARG A 81 -0.35 13.47 -17.29
N TRP A 82 -1.58 12.94 -17.38
CA TRP A 82 -1.99 11.97 -18.40
C TRP A 82 -2.77 12.60 -19.55
N THR A 83 -3.43 13.73 -19.31
CA THR A 83 -4.29 14.39 -20.31
C THR A 83 -4.40 15.90 -20.06
N SER A 84 -4.95 16.63 -21.03
CA SER A 84 -5.19 18.08 -20.90
C SER A 84 -6.50 18.40 -20.20
N GLU A 85 -6.59 19.57 -19.57
CA GLU A 85 -7.81 20.08 -18.93
C GLU A 85 -9.00 20.08 -19.90
N SER A 86 -8.79 20.45 -21.16
CA SER A 86 -9.84 20.45 -22.20
C SER A 86 -10.46 19.07 -22.43
N ILE A 87 -9.67 17.99 -22.32
CA ILE A 87 -10.15 16.62 -22.48
C ILE A 87 -10.95 16.20 -21.24
N ILE A 88 -10.47 16.56 -20.04
CA ILE A 88 -11.18 16.33 -18.78
C ILE A 88 -12.56 17.02 -18.83
N GLN A 89 -12.61 18.30 -19.19
CA GLN A 89 -13.86 19.06 -19.29
C GLN A 89 -14.81 18.47 -20.35
N ALA A 90 -14.28 18.00 -21.48
CA ALA A 90 -15.10 17.34 -22.50
C ALA A 90 -15.72 16.02 -21.98
N LEU A 91 -15.00 15.24 -21.18
CA LEU A 91 -15.50 14.01 -20.57
C LEU A 91 -16.50 14.29 -19.44
N ILE A 92 -16.31 15.36 -18.67
CA ILE A 92 -17.29 15.84 -17.68
C ILE A 92 -18.58 16.28 -18.38
N LYS A 93 -18.48 17.06 -19.46
CA LYS A 93 -19.64 17.50 -20.25
C LYS A 93 -20.41 16.33 -20.85
N LYS A 94 -19.70 15.27 -21.27
CA LYS A 94 -20.30 14.00 -21.72
C LYS A 94 -20.85 13.12 -20.58
N LYS A 95 -20.72 13.55 -19.31
CA LYS A 95 -21.10 12.80 -18.09
C LYS A 95 -20.40 11.43 -17.94
N ILE A 96 -19.26 11.26 -18.61
CA ILE A 96 -18.47 10.02 -18.58
C ILE A 96 -17.61 9.99 -17.32
N ILE A 97 -17.09 11.14 -16.92
CA ILE A 97 -16.43 11.31 -15.63
C ILE A 97 -17.15 12.38 -14.80
N VAL A 98 -17.14 12.21 -13.48
CA VAL A 98 -17.73 13.18 -12.55
C VAL A 98 -16.64 13.73 -11.62
N PRO A 99 -16.56 15.07 -11.45
CA PRO A 99 -15.70 15.67 -10.44
C PRO A 99 -16.30 15.47 -9.05
N THR A 100 -15.54 14.84 -8.15
CA THR A 100 -15.95 14.58 -6.77
C THR A 100 -14.95 15.24 -5.83
N LEU A 101 -15.45 16.09 -4.92
CA LEU A 101 -14.65 16.61 -3.82
C LEU A 101 -14.63 15.57 -2.70
N LYS A 102 -13.44 15.08 -2.37
CA LYS A 102 -13.24 14.25 -1.18
C LYS A 102 -12.37 14.98 -0.19
N LYS A 103 -12.78 14.92 1.09
CA LYS A 103 -11.88 15.22 2.21
C LYS A 103 -10.86 14.10 2.27
N THR A 104 -9.66 14.37 1.80
CA THR A 104 -8.57 13.39 1.93
C THR A 104 -7.68 13.80 3.08
N ASP A 105 -7.54 12.89 4.03
CA ASP A 105 -6.35 12.88 4.85
C ASP A 105 -5.14 12.71 3.90
N VAL A 106 -4.11 13.53 4.06
CA VAL A 106 -2.89 13.47 3.22
C VAL A 106 -2.17 12.11 3.33
N VAL A 107 -2.59 11.28 4.28
CA VAL A 107 -2.32 9.85 4.32
C VAL A 107 -3.42 9.17 3.51
N LEU A 108 -3.25 9.10 2.19
CA LEU A 108 -3.98 8.12 1.38
C LEU A 108 -3.46 6.75 1.82
N GLU A 109 -4.10 6.21 2.85
CA GLU A 109 -3.91 4.84 3.29
C GLU A 109 -4.32 3.93 2.15
N HIS A 110 -3.51 2.92 1.89
CA HIS A 110 -3.95 1.78 1.11
C HIS A 110 -5.13 1.16 1.89
N HIS A 111 -6.36 1.48 1.49
CA HIS A 111 -7.55 0.83 2.02
C HIS A 111 -7.75 -0.45 1.21
N PHE A 112 -6.88 -1.43 1.41
CA PHE A 112 -7.30 -2.81 1.17
C PHE A 112 -8.38 -3.11 2.19
N THR A 113 -9.47 -3.76 1.78
CA THR A 113 -10.37 -4.40 2.74
C THR A 113 -9.55 -5.51 3.39
N PRO A 114 -9.13 -5.37 4.66
CA PRO A 114 -8.34 -6.41 5.30
C PRO A 114 -9.20 -7.68 5.32
N LEU A 115 -8.59 -8.83 5.13
CA LEU A 115 -9.28 -10.07 5.48
C LEU A 115 -9.64 -9.95 6.97
N LYS A 116 -10.90 -10.24 7.33
CA LYS A 116 -11.33 -10.22 8.75
C LYS A 116 -10.42 -11.07 9.63
N GLN A 117 -9.85 -12.12 9.05
CA GLN A 117 -8.81 -12.95 9.64
C GLN A 117 -8.07 -13.69 8.53
N ASP A 118 -6.74 -13.79 8.61
CA ASP A 118 -6.00 -14.71 7.73
C ASP A 118 -6.29 -16.16 8.14
N LYS A 119 -6.51 -17.04 7.16
CA LYS A 119 -6.76 -18.45 7.45
C LYS A 119 -5.48 -19.06 8.00
N LYS A 120 -5.51 -19.57 9.22
CA LYS A 120 -4.37 -20.31 9.79
C LYS A 120 -4.14 -21.59 8.98
N ILE A 121 -3.06 -21.63 8.23
CA ILE A 121 -2.66 -22.79 7.41
C ILE A 121 -1.61 -23.59 8.16
N THR A 122 -1.86 -24.89 8.32
CA THR A 122 -0.89 -25.84 8.86
C THR A 122 0.08 -26.25 7.75
N LEU A 123 1.37 -26.08 7.98
CA LEU A 123 2.42 -26.45 7.04
C LEU A 123 2.61 -27.97 7.01
N ASN A 124 2.86 -28.51 5.81
CA ASN A 124 3.24 -29.92 5.65
C ASN A 124 4.69 -30.16 6.13
N GLU A 125 5.11 -31.42 6.16
CA GLU A 125 6.44 -31.81 6.67
C GLU A 125 7.58 -31.15 5.87
N GLU A 126 7.50 -31.12 4.55
CA GLU A 126 8.51 -30.50 3.68
C GLU A 126 8.66 -29.00 3.96
N GLN A 127 7.55 -28.27 4.08
CA GLN A 127 7.53 -26.84 4.39
C GLN A 127 8.11 -26.58 5.80
N GLN A 128 7.80 -27.43 6.77
CA GLN A 128 8.39 -27.34 8.11
C GLN A 128 9.90 -27.60 8.09
N GLN A 129 10.38 -28.55 7.28
CA GLN A 129 11.81 -28.81 7.11
C GLN A 129 12.52 -27.60 6.48
N VAL A 130 11.91 -26.94 5.48
CA VAL A 130 12.42 -25.68 4.91
C VAL A 130 12.56 -24.61 5.98
N LEU A 131 11.55 -24.39 6.83
CA LEU A 131 11.66 -23.41 7.91
C LEU A 131 12.78 -23.76 8.90
N LYS A 132 12.95 -25.04 9.21
CA LYS A 132 14.02 -25.53 10.10
C LYS A 132 15.42 -25.42 9.49
N SER A 133 15.58 -25.28 8.17
CA SER A 133 16.90 -25.18 7.53
C SER A 133 17.41 -23.74 7.44
N ILE A 134 16.52 -22.75 7.57
CA ILE A 134 16.85 -21.33 7.50
C ILE A 134 17.48 -20.87 8.82
N ARG A 135 18.53 -20.06 8.74
CA ARG A 135 19.29 -19.52 9.88
C ARG A 135 19.33 -17.99 9.77
N PHE A 136 19.07 -17.30 10.88
CA PHE A 136 19.04 -15.83 10.95
C PHE A 136 20.29 -15.21 11.60
N ASN A 137 21.21 -16.03 12.12
CA ASN A 137 22.40 -15.58 12.84
C ASN A 137 23.58 -15.20 11.94
N GLN A 138 23.51 -15.51 10.64
CA GLN A 138 24.53 -15.20 9.66
C GLN A 138 23.90 -14.92 8.30
N TYR A 139 24.60 -14.16 7.46
CA TYR A 139 24.17 -13.91 6.09
C TYR A 139 24.20 -15.22 5.30
N GLN A 140 23.06 -15.56 4.69
CA GLN A 140 22.92 -16.74 3.84
C GLN A 140 21.86 -16.48 2.77
N THR A 141 22.11 -17.00 1.56
CA THR A 141 21.14 -16.99 0.47
C THR A 141 20.48 -18.35 0.35
N TYR A 142 19.15 -18.35 0.19
CA TYR A 142 18.34 -19.55 0.01
C TYR A 142 17.51 -19.42 -1.27
N LEU A 143 17.42 -20.51 -2.03
CA LEU A 143 16.48 -20.63 -3.14
C LEU A 143 15.35 -21.58 -2.73
N LEU A 144 14.14 -21.05 -2.62
CA LEU A 144 12.94 -21.85 -2.41
C LEU A 144 12.34 -22.27 -3.76
N HIS A 145 12.69 -23.48 -4.21
CA HIS A 145 12.18 -24.02 -5.46
C HIS A 145 10.87 -24.81 -5.24
N GLY A 146 9.87 -24.56 -6.09
CA GLY A 146 8.60 -25.28 -6.05
C GLY A 146 7.64 -24.77 -7.12
N LYS A 147 6.71 -25.60 -7.56
CA LYS A 147 5.70 -25.23 -8.57
C LYS A 147 4.69 -24.21 -7.99
N THR A 148 3.95 -23.52 -8.84
CA THR A 148 2.82 -22.68 -8.39
C THR A 148 1.81 -23.56 -7.63
N GLY A 149 1.23 -23.02 -6.55
CA GLY A 149 0.32 -23.80 -5.68
C GLY A 149 1.02 -24.65 -4.60
N SER A 150 2.35 -24.78 -4.61
CA SER A 150 3.08 -25.54 -3.58
C SER A 150 3.16 -24.88 -2.19
N GLY A 151 2.49 -23.75 -2.00
CA GLY A 151 2.44 -23.05 -0.72
C GLY A 151 3.69 -22.22 -0.35
N LYS A 152 4.54 -21.83 -1.31
CA LYS A 152 5.73 -20.99 -1.03
C LYS A 152 5.40 -19.71 -0.25
N THR A 153 4.26 -19.10 -0.54
CA THR A 153 3.78 -17.91 0.18
C THR A 153 3.62 -18.15 1.68
N GLU A 154 3.17 -19.34 2.10
CA GLU A 154 3.07 -19.67 3.53
C GLU A 154 4.43 -19.72 4.20
N ILE A 155 5.44 -20.27 3.50
CA ILE A 155 6.81 -20.29 4.01
C ILE A 155 7.29 -18.84 4.21
N TYR A 156 7.08 -17.96 3.23
CA TYR A 156 7.44 -16.54 3.38
C TYR A 156 6.73 -15.89 4.57
N LEU A 157 5.41 -16.06 4.71
CA LEU A 157 4.65 -15.48 5.82
C LEU A 157 5.08 -16.00 7.20
N ASN A 158 5.56 -17.24 7.28
CA ASN A 158 6.12 -17.80 8.52
C ASN A 158 7.52 -17.24 8.81
N LEU A 159 8.37 -17.09 7.79
CA LEU A 159 9.69 -16.47 7.96
C LEU A 159 9.58 -15.01 8.38
N ILE A 160 8.66 -14.26 7.77
CA ILE A 160 8.37 -12.88 8.17
C ILE A 160 7.98 -12.82 9.64
N GLU A 161 7.06 -13.67 10.08
CA GLU A 161 6.64 -13.74 11.48
C GLU A 161 7.81 -14.05 12.43
N GLN A 162 8.72 -14.94 12.05
CA GLN A 162 9.91 -15.26 12.86
C GLN A 162 10.86 -14.06 12.97
N VAL A 163 11.13 -13.36 11.87
CA VAL A 163 11.98 -12.16 11.85
C VAL A 163 11.36 -11.02 12.67
N LEU A 164 10.05 -10.81 12.53
CA LEU A 164 9.33 -9.79 13.31
C LEU A 164 9.35 -10.10 14.82
N LYS A 165 9.27 -11.38 15.22
CA LYS A 165 9.44 -11.80 16.63
C LYS A 165 10.83 -11.50 17.18
N MET A 166 11.84 -11.40 16.32
CA MET A 166 13.19 -10.96 16.67
C MET A 166 13.34 -9.42 16.68
N GLN A 167 12.24 -8.67 16.54
CA GLN A 167 12.21 -7.20 16.45
C GLN A 167 13.06 -6.65 15.29
N GLN A 168 13.13 -7.40 14.19
CA GLN A 168 13.86 -7.03 12.98
C GLN A 168 12.89 -6.66 11.85
N GLN A 169 13.37 -5.89 10.87
CA GLN A 169 12.60 -5.48 9.70
C GLN A 169 12.73 -6.48 8.55
N VAL A 170 11.68 -6.60 7.75
CA VAL A 170 11.65 -7.44 6.53
C VAL A 170 11.48 -6.55 5.30
N LEU A 171 12.30 -6.79 4.27
CA LEU A 171 12.05 -6.29 2.92
C LEU A 171 11.52 -7.42 2.04
N LEU A 172 10.30 -7.25 1.54
CA LEU A 172 9.68 -8.17 0.59
C LEU A 172 9.59 -7.52 -0.79
N ILE A 173 10.28 -8.10 -1.77
CA ILE A 173 10.28 -7.64 -3.16
C ILE A 173 9.45 -8.62 -3.99
N VAL A 174 8.63 -8.07 -4.87
CA VAL A 174 7.66 -8.79 -5.68
C VAL A 174 7.63 -8.22 -7.10
N PRO A 175 7.39 -9.05 -8.12
CA PRO A 175 7.53 -8.63 -9.52
C PRO A 175 6.38 -7.75 -10.03
N GLU A 176 5.15 -7.88 -9.52
CA GLU A 176 3.99 -7.16 -10.05
C GLU A 176 3.01 -6.71 -8.96
N VAL A 177 2.42 -5.52 -9.15
CA VAL A 177 1.48 -4.89 -8.20
C VAL A 177 0.21 -5.73 -7.96
N MET A 178 -0.24 -6.51 -8.94
CA MET A 178 -1.41 -7.37 -8.75
C MET A 178 -1.15 -8.54 -7.77
N LEU A 179 0.10 -9.01 -7.69
CA LEU A 179 0.51 -10.04 -6.72
C LEU A 179 0.73 -9.45 -5.32
N ILE A 180 0.97 -8.15 -5.22
CA ILE A 180 1.07 -7.40 -3.96
C ILE A 180 -0.27 -7.37 -3.24
N ALA A 181 -1.36 -7.22 -3.98
CA ALA A 181 -2.71 -7.04 -3.46
C ALA A 181 -3.16 -8.14 -2.48
N SER A 182 -3.14 -9.39 -2.95
CA SER A 182 -3.57 -10.56 -2.18
C SER A 182 -2.61 -10.86 -1.04
N LEU A 183 -1.32 -10.62 -1.25
CA LEU A 183 -0.31 -10.79 -0.22
C LEU A 183 -0.43 -9.74 0.88
N LEU A 184 -0.66 -8.47 0.51
CA LEU A 184 -0.86 -7.38 1.46
C LEU A 184 -2.11 -7.58 2.30
N GLN A 185 -3.23 -8.01 1.71
CA GLN A 185 -4.43 -8.32 2.48
C GLN A 185 -4.16 -9.36 3.58
N ARG A 186 -3.32 -10.36 3.27
CA ARG A 186 -2.91 -11.37 4.25
C ARG A 186 -1.91 -10.84 5.26
N LEU A 187 -0.96 -10.01 4.83
CA LEU A 187 -0.01 -9.35 5.73
C LEU A 187 -0.73 -8.42 6.71
N GLU A 188 -1.66 -7.58 6.25
CA GLU A 188 -2.48 -6.68 7.09
C GLU A 188 -3.44 -7.44 8.01
N ALA A 189 -3.88 -8.64 7.62
CA ALA A 189 -4.70 -9.48 8.47
C ALA A 189 -3.90 -10.27 9.53
N LYS A 190 -2.60 -10.51 9.27
CA LYS A 190 -1.71 -11.28 10.16
C LYS A 190 -0.84 -10.39 11.05
N PHE A 191 -0.54 -9.17 10.61
CA PHE A 191 0.34 -8.22 11.26
C PHE A 191 -0.34 -6.87 11.42
N ASP A 192 0.09 -6.06 12.39
CA ASP A 192 -0.47 -4.71 12.59
C ASP A 192 -0.34 -3.89 11.30
N LYS A 193 -1.46 -3.41 10.74
CA LYS A 193 -1.48 -2.62 9.51
C LYS A 193 -0.57 -1.38 9.58
N GLU A 194 -0.49 -0.75 10.75
CA GLU A 194 0.36 0.42 10.97
C GLU A 194 1.85 0.08 10.79
N LYS A 195 2.21 -1.19 10.96
CA LYS A 195 3.56 -1.76 10.84
C LYS A 195 3.98 -2.14 9.42
N ILE A 196 3.15 -1.84 8.43
CA ILE A 196 3.39 -2.21 7.04
C ILE A 196 3.63 -0.94 6.21
N ALA A 197 4.80 -0.88 5.56
CA ALA A 197 5.11 0.13 4.57
C ALA A 197 5.09 -0.48 3.16
N VAL A 198 4.39 0.18 2.25
CA VAL A 198 4.23 -0.30 0.87
C VAL A 198 4.85 0.71 -0.08
N PHE A 199 5.71 0.26 -0.98
CA PHE A 199 6.41 1.13 -1.94
C PHE A 199 6.19 0.64 -3.37
N HIS A 200 5.54 1.47 -4.21
CA HIS A 200 5.31 1.16 -5.63
C HIS A 200 5.36 2.40 -6.52
N SER A 201 5.39 2.19 -7.84
CA SER A 201 5.50 3.25 -8.84
C SER A 201 4.33 4.23 -8.82
N TYR A 202 3.11 3.76 -8.53
CA TYR A 202 1.90 4.59 -8.45
C TYR A 202 1.84 5.53 -7.23
N LEU A 203 2.82 5.49 -6.31
CA LEU A 203 2.88 6.45 -5.21
C LEU A 203 3.40 7.81 -5.70
N SER A 204 2.74 8.87 -5.27
CA SER A 204 3.23 10.24 -5.42
C SER A 204 4.54 10.43 -4.64
N PRO A 205 5.36 11.43 -4.99
CA PRO A 205 6.61 11.71 -4.28
C PRO A 205 6.43 11.91 -2.78
N LEU A 206 5.38 12.61 -2.36
CA LEU A 206 5.06 12.83 -0.95
C LEU A 206 4.68 11.51 -0.26
N GLN A 207 3.92 10.64 -0.91
CA GLN A 207 3.57 9.33 -0.36
C GLN A 207 4.81 8.45 -0.20
N LYS A 208 5.69 8.41 -1.21
CA LYS A 208 6.97 7.69 -1.13
C LYS A 208 7.80 8.20 0.05
N GLN A 209 7.84 9.51 0.25
CA GLN A 209 8.54 10.11 1.39
C GLN A 209 7.91 9.69 2.73
N THR A 210 6.59 9.70 2.85
CA THR A 210 5.88 9.24 4.06
C THR A 210 6.19 7.76 4.35
N GLN A 211 6.11 6.89 3.34
CA GLN A 211 6.41 5.46 3.49
C GLN A 211 7.87 5.22 3.86
N PHE A 212 8.80 5.94 3.23
CA PHE A 212 10.22 5.88 3.56
C PHE A 212 10.50 6.33 5.00
N ASN A 213 9.84 7.40 5.45
CA ASN A 213 9.97 7.86 6.83
C ASN A 213 9.50 6.78 7.82
N LYS A 214 8.36 6.12 7.55
CA LYS A 214 7.88 4.99 8.39
C LYS A 214 8.92 3.88 8.52
N ILE A 215 9.56 3.50 7.41
CA ILE A 215 10.63 2.48 7.38
C ILE A 215 11.82 2.96 8.22
N LYS A 216 12.24 4.21 8.05
CA LYS A 216 13.41 4.80 8.73
C LYS A 216 13.21 4.92 10.25
N THR A 217 12.02 5.31 10.69
CA THR A 217 11.72 5.53 12.11
C THR A 217 11.33 4.26 12.86
N GLN A 218 11.27 3.10 12.18
CA GLN A 218 10.80 1.82 12.74
C GLN A 218 9.42 1.94 13.42
N THR A 219 8.63 2.92 12.97
CA THR A 219 7.21 3.01 13.31
C THR A 219 6.38 2.07 12.44
N ALA A 220 7.02 1.50 11.40
CA ALA A 220 6.56 0.33 10.68
C ALA A 220 7.29 -0.92 11.21
#